data_AF-A0A5R9NYL1-F1
#
_entry.id   AF-A0A5R9NYL1-F1
#
_cell.length_a   1.000
_cell.length_b   1.000
_cell.length_c   1.000
_cell.angle_alpha   90.00
_cell.angle_beta   90.00
_cell.angle_gamma   90.00
#
_symmetry.space_group_name_H-M   'P 1'
#
loop_
_entity.id
_entity.type
_entity.pdbx_description
1 polymer ?
#
loop_
_entity_poly.entity_id
_entity_poly.type
_entity_poly.pdbx_seq_one_letter_code
_entity_poly.pdbx_strand_id
1 'polypeptide(L)'
;MQAQVMNNANRSPAMMAAAAQQSGGSSRLDRWLGDSAPSAAKLIMLTEEMLRKLSPEEILKITAQNLPIIGAQARDMFISKLPEGNKLQSPQKLQGTPLRSAPYLGSCKIGHVVLGRDGDRVHLNEIFMSTFDADIDLTGKTKTGEIFSLKDRKISHEPRMIYGINTICKVETIGGQSRLAPLGFNLQQGDRGVSFQTNNKVEAFYEIVAASTGRSIEELKAAAARNAAARS
;
A
#
# COMPACT_ATOMS: atom_id res chain seq x y z
N MET A 1 -44.34 18.80 15.02
CA MET A 1 -43.99 17.39 15.30
C MET A 1 -42.53 17.20 14.92
N GLN A 2 -41.74 16.68 15.86
CA GLN A 2 -40.28 16.58 15.80
C GLN A 2 -39.79 15.53 14.81
N ALA A 3 -38.55 15.75 14.37
CA ALA A 3 -37.76 14.97 13.43
C ALA A 3 -37.47 13.52 13.88
N GLN A 4 -37.25 12.63 12.91
CA GLN A 4 -36.57 11.36 13.14
C GLN A 4 -35.33 11.29 12.25
N VAL A 5 -34.18 11.51 12.89
CA VAL A 5 -32.83 11.31 12.38
C VAL A 5 -32.59 9.80 12.33
N MET A 6 -32.34 9.24 11.14
CA MET A 6 -31.88 7.85 11.02
C MET A 6 -30.40 7.78 11.40
N ASN A 7 -30.16 7.23 12.59
CA ASN A 7 -28.86 7.02 13.19
C ASN A 7 -28.19 5.80 12.53
N ASN A 8 -27.03 6.00 11.91
CA ASN A 8 -26.28 4.96 11.21
C ASN A 8 -25.39 4.16 12.19
N ALA A 9 -26.02 3.56 13.19
CA ALA A 9 -25.37 2.82 14.26
C ALA A 9 -25.83 1.35 14.24
N ASN A 10 -25.33 0.56 13.29
CA ASN A 10 -25.37 -0.89 13.35
C ASN A 10 -24.22 -1.49 12.53
N ARG A 11 -23.01 -1.43 13.08
CA ARG A 11 -21.94 -2.38 12.74
C ARG A 11 -21.73 -3.24 13.98
N SER A 12 -22.07 -4.52 13.88
CA SER A 12 -22.08 -5.48 14.99
C SER A 12 -20.70 -5.62 15.66
N PRO A 13 -20.61 -5.59 17.00
CA PRO A 13 -19.36 -5.78 17.76
C PRO A 13 -18.64 -7.13 17.51
N ALA A 14 -19.34 -8.10 16.93
CA ALA A 14 -18.80 -9.42 16.61
C ALA A 14 -17.71 -9.42 15.51
N MET A 15 -17.65 -8.39 14.64
CA MET A 15 -16.56 -8.27 13.65
C MET A 15 -15.27 -7.64 14.23
N MET A 16 -15.34 -6.93 15.35
CA MET A 16 -14.17 -6.34 16.01
C MET A 16 -13.43 -7.32 16.93
N ALA A 17 -14.10 -8.40 17.38
CA ALA A 17 -13.52 -9.39 18.27
C ALA A 17 -12.63 -10.43 17.58
N ALA A 18 -12.75 -10.60 16.25
CA ALA A 18 -11.89 -11.52 15.49
C ALA A 18 -10.47 -10.98 15.23
N ALA A 19 -10.21 -9.70 15.52
CA ALA A 19 -8.91 -9.06 15.33
C ALA A 19 -7.96 -9.16 16.55
N ALA A 20 -8.43 -9.70 17.68
CA ALA A 20 -7.68 -9.65 18.95
C ALA A 20 -7.05 -10.99 19.41
N GLN A 21 -7.07 -12.04 18.58
CA GLN A 21 -6.39 -13.30 18.90
C GLN A 21 -5.63 -13.84 17.69
N GLN A 22 -4.42 -13.33 17.48
CA GLN A 22 -3.35 -14.06 16.77
C GLN A 22 -1.99 -13.50 17.20
N SER A 23 -1.61 -13.80 18.44
CA SER A 23 -0.25 -13.66 18.93
C SER A 23 0.32 -15.06 19.17
N GLY A 24 1.36 -15.44 18.41
CA GLY A 24 2.22 -16.58 18.74
C GLY A 24 2.05 -17.81 17.86
N GLY A 25 2.57 -17.74 16.63
CA GLY A 25 2.79 -18.91 15.76
C GLY A 25 2.93 -18.46 14.31
N SER A 26 4.04 -18.78 13.64
CA SER A 26 4.18 -18.61 12.19
C SER A 26 3.00 -19.30 11.53
N SER A 27 2.06 -18.49 11.03
CA SER A 27 0.84 -19.00 10.45
C SER A 27 1.20 -19.71 9.14
N ARG A 28 0.40 -20.72 8.74
CA ARG A 28 0.55 -21.32 7.39
C ARG A 28 0.56 -20.27 6.28
N LEU A 29 -0.05 -19.11 6.54
CA LEU A 29 -0.07 -17.94 5.66
C LEU A 29 1.27 -17.21 5.62
N ASP A 30 2.00 -17.07 6.73
CA ASP A 30 3.38 -16.53 6.74
C ASP A 30 4.35 -17.42 5.96
N ARG A 31 4.12 -18.74 5.97
CA ARG A 31 4.86 -19.69 5.10
C ARG A 31 4.44 -19.58 3.63
N TRP A 32 3.19 -19.24 3.36
CA TRP A 32 2.64 -19.14 2.00
C TRP A 32 3.05 -17.84 1.30
N LEU A 33 3.14 -16.75 2.06
CA LEU A 33 3.65 -15.44 1.66
C LEU A 33 5.18 -15.29 1.89
N GLY A 34 5.86 -16.38 2.24
CA GLY A 34 7.21 -16.37 2.82
C GLY A 34 8.33 -15.69 2.02
N ASP A 35 9.33 -15.26 2.80
CA ASP A 35 10.59 -14.54 2.52
C ASP A 35 11.03 -14.47 1.07
N SER A 36 10.58 -13.43 0.39
CA SER A 36 11.18 -12.99 -0.87
C SER A 36 12.47 -12.23 -0.56
N ALA A 37 13.60 -12.93 -0.52
CA ALA A 37 14.91 -12.30 -0.54
C ALA A 37 15.46 -12.32 -1.99
N PRO A 38 15.71 -11.13 -2.56
CA PRO A 38 16.95 -10.95 -3.30
C PRO A 38 17.74 -9.70 -2.87
N SER A 39 19.05 -9.93 -2.68
CA SER A 39 20.18 -8.98 -2.81
C SER A 39 20.42 -7.86 -1.75
N ALA A 40 21.22 -8.22 -0.74
CA ALA A 40 22.49 -7.59 -0.29
C ALA A 40 22.59 -6.10 0.12
N ALA A 41 21.52 -5.29 0.07
CA ALA A 41 21.53 -3.98 0.71
C ALA A 41 21.08 -4.12 2.17
N LYS A 42 22.01 -3.93 3.11
CA LYS A 42 21.71 -4.06 4.54
C LYS A 42 20.89 -2.85 5.01
N LEU A 43 19.67 -3.09 5.49
CA LEU A 43 18.85 -2.07 6.13
C LEU A 43 19.60 -1.46 7.32
N ILE A 44 19.57 -0.13 7.42
CA ILE A 44 20.08 0.57 8.60
C ILE A 44 18.94 0.63 9.61
N MET A 45 19.05 -0.15 10.68
CA MET A 45 18.00 -0.23 11.71
C MET A 45 18.03 1.03 12.59
N LEU A 46 17.20 2.02 12.25
CA LEU A 46 16.95 3.18 13.11
C LEU A 46 16.46 2.72 14.49
N THR A 47 17.03 3.32 15.53
CA THR A 47 16.65 3.12 16.93
C THR A 47 16.21 4.45 17.55
N GLU A 48 15.49 4.39 18.67
CA GLU A 48 15.12 5.57 19.45
C GLU A 48 16.33 6.40 19.89
N GLU A 49 17.46 5.73 20.18
CA GLU A 49 18.71 6.43 20.52
C GLU A 49 19.28 7.18 19.32
N MET A 50 19.25 6.59 18.12
CA MET A 50 19.65 7.26 16.89
C MET A 50 18.75 8.46 16.59
N LEU A 51 17.44 8.35 16.80
CA LEU A 51 16.51 9.48 16.60
C LEU A 51 16.81 10.67 17.54
N ARG A 52 17.41 10.43 18.71
CA ARG A 52 17.81 11.50 19.64
C ARG A 52 19.15 12.12 19.29
N LYS A 53 20.04 11.38 18.62
CA LYS A 53 21.42 11.80 18.35
C LYS A 53 21.62 12.37 16.95
N LEU A 54 20.90 11.85 15.97
CA LEU A 54 21.03 12.24 14.57
C LEU A 54 20.19 13.47 14.26
N SER A 55 20.68 14.27 13.31
CA SER A 55 19.90 15.37 12.75
C SER A 55 18.71 14.85 11.92
N PRO A 56 17.64 15.66 11.75
CA PRO A 56 16.52 15.30 10.89
C PRO A 56 16.92 14.94 9.45
N GLU A 57 17.96 15.57 8.91
CA GLU A 57 18.48 15.32 7.56
C GLU A 57 19.14 13.94 7.45
N GLU A 58 19.92 13.54 8.46
CA GLU A 58 20.53 12.21 8.51
C GLU A 58 19.46 11.12 8.65
N ILE A 59 18.45 11.35 9.50
CA ILE A 59 17.31 10.43 9.65
C ILE A 59 16.58 10.29 8.30
N LEU A 60 16.29 11.40 7.63
CA LEU A 60 15.62 11.40 6.33
C LEU A 60 16.42 10.64 5.28
N LYS A 61 17.74 10.85 5.24
CA LYS A 61 18.65 10.13 4.32
C LYS A 61 18.62 8.63 4.57
N ILE A 62 18.71 8.19 5.83
CA ILE A 62 18.63 6.77 6.20
C ILE A 62 17.27 6.19 5.79
N THR A 63 16.17 6.87 6.10
CA THR A 63 14.83 6.43 5.72
C THR A 63 14.66 6.31 4.22
N ALA A 64 15.11 7.32 3.46
CA ALA A 64 15.05 7.32 2.01
C ALA A 64 15.88 6.18 1.38
N GLN A 65 16.96 5.74 2.02
CA GLN A 65 17.76 4.58 1.60
C GLN A 65 17.09 3.25 1.95
N ASN A 66 16.46 3.16 3.12
CA ASN A 66 15.80 1.94 3.58
C ASN A 66 14.50 1.64 2.79
N LEU A 67 13.67 2.66 2.53
CA LEU A 67 12.34 2.49 1.95
C LEU A 67 12.33 1.73 0.60
N PRO A 68 13.24 1.98 -0.36
CA PRO A 68 13.35 1.15 -1.57
C PRO A 68 13.65 -0.32 -1.29
N ILE A 69 14.45 -0.63 -0.26
CA ILE A 69 14.80 -2.01 0.12
C ILE A 69 13.58 -2.72 0.69
N ILE A 70 12.87 -2.08 1.64
CA ILE A 70 11.64 -2.64 2.22
C ILE A 70 10.55 -2.76 1.14
N GLY A 71 10.46 -1.76 0.26
CA GLY A 71 9.56 -1.77 -0.89
C GLY A 71 9.85 -2.92 -1.86
N ALA A 72 11.12 -3.23 -2.12
CA ALA A 72 11.51 -4.36 -2.97
C ALA A 72 11.07 -5.69 -2.36
N GLN A 73 11.34 -5.89 -1.06
CA GLN A 73 10.91 -7.09 -0.33
C GLN A 73 9.38 -7.26 -0.37
N ALA A 74 8.63 -6.17 -0.11
CA ALA A 74 7.17 -6.19 -0.16
C ALA A 74 6.66 -6.48 -1.58
N ARG A 75 7.25 -5.85 -2.60
CA ARG A 75 6.91 -6.07 -4.01
C ARG A 75 7.12 -7.53 -4.40
N ASP A 76 8.30 -8.08 -4.09
CA ASP A 76 8.67 -9.43 -4.53
C ASP A 76 7.77 -10.50 -3.85
N MET A 77 7.36 -10.24 -2.61
CA MET A 77 6.35 -11.05 -1.89
C MET A 77 5.02 -11.11 -2.65
N PHE A 78 4.56 -10.00 -3.22
CA PHE A 78 3.30 -9.98 -3.98
C PHE A 78 3.47 -10.51 -5.41
N ILE A 79 4.49 -10.02 -6.14
CA ILE A 79 4.68 -10.35 -7.57
C ILE A 79 4.91 -11.83 -7.79
N SER A 80 5.69 -12.49 -6.92
CA SER A 80 5.99 -13.92 -7.05
C SER A 80 4.75 -14.83 -6.99
N LYS A 81 3.60 -14.29 -6.57
CA LYS A 81 2.33 -15.02 -6.41
C LYS A 81 1.24 -14.55 -7.35
N LEU A 82 1.49 -13.52 -8.18
CA LEU A 82 0.48 -13.03 -9.11
C LEU A 82 0.21 -14.05 -10.21
N PRO A 83 -1.05 -14.18 -10.67
CA PRO A 83 -1.38 -15.04 -11.78
C PRO A 83 -0.71 -14.56 -13.07
N GLU A 84 -0.51 -15.50 -14.00
CA GLU A 84 -0.02 -15.18 -15.34
C GLU A 84 -0.96 -14.19 -16.04
N GLY A 85 -0.39 -13.26 -16.82
CA GLY A 85 -1.15 -12.22 -17.52
C GLY A 85 -1.69 -11.10 -16.63
N ASN A 86 -1.28 -11.03 -15.35
CA ASN A 86 -1.61 -9.89 -14.51
C ASN A 86 -1.07 -8.57 -15.11
N LYS A 87 -1.79 -7.47 -14.87
CA LYS A 87 -1.46 -6.14 -15.40
C LYS A 87 -0.65 -5.29 -14.41
N LEU A 88 -0.13 -5.87 -13.33
CA LEU A 88 0.65 -5.11 -12.36
C LEU A 88 2.01 -4.75 -12.97
N GLN A 89 2.27 -3.46 -13.11
CA GLN A 89 3.53 -2.94 -13.60
C GLN A 89 4.42 -2.52 -12.43
N SER A 90 5.63 -3.09 -12.39
CA SER A 90 6.66 -2.69 -11.45
C SER A 90 7.22 -1.31 -11.81
N PRO A 91 7.52 -0.45 -10.82
CA PRO A 91 8.29 0.76 -11.06
C PRO A 91 9.68 0.40 -11.60
N GLN A 92 10.20 1.18 -12.56
CA GLN A 92 11.57 0.99 -13.08
C GLN A 92 12.62 1.17 -11.98
N LYS A 93 12.36 2.09 -11.05
CA LYS A 93 13.16 2.34 -9.84
C LYS A 93 12.22 2.51 -8.67
N LEU A 94 12.50 1.82 -7.57
CA LEU A 94 11.80 2.02 -6.31
C LEU A 94 12.32 3.30 -5.67
N GLN A 95 11.39 4.17 -5.27
CA GLN A 95 11.70 5.43 -4.60
C GLN A 95 10.90 5.49 -3.31
N GLY A 96 11.62 5.73 -2.22
CA GLY A 96 11.03 5.98 -0.92
C GLY A 96 10.67 7.44 -0.77
N THR A 97 9.51 7.70 -0.17
CA THR A 97 9.04 9.03 0.20
C THR A 97 8.93 9.09 1.73
N PRO A 98 9.93 9.64 2.42
CA PRO A 98 9.83 9.90 3.86
C PRO A 98 8.70 10.88 4.17
N LEU A 99 8.07 10.73 5.33
CA LEU A 99 7.09 11.69 5.83
C LEU A 99 7.80 12.95 6.35
N ARG A 100 7.19 14.12 6.12
CA ARG A 100 7.77 15.38 6.63
C ARG A 100 7.54 15.48 8.14
N SER A 101 6.36 15.09 8.61
CA SER A 101 6.01 15.12 10.03
C SER A 101 6.68 14.04 10.88
N ALA A 102 7.28 13.02 10.26
CA ALA A 102 8.01 11.92 10.91
C ALA A 102 9.08 11.35 9.94
N PRO A 103 10.27 11.96 9.84
CA PRO A 103 11.28 11.62 8.81
C PRO A 103 11.90 10.23 8.92
N TYR A 104 11.63 9.51 10.02
CA TYR A 104 11.99 8.10 10.23
C TYR A 104 10.93 7.11 9.72
N LEU A 105 9.83 7.62 9.14
CA LEU A 105 8.74 6.86 8.54
C LEU A 105 8.56 7.28 7.08
N GLY A 106 7.97 6.40 6.27
CA GLY A 106 7.64 6.76 4.90
C GLY A 106 6.95 5.66 4.12
N SER A 107 6.77 5.92 2.83
CA SER A 107 6.14 4.98 1.90
C SER A 107 6.99 4.73 0.67
N CYS A 108 6.73 3.63 -0.02
CA CYS A 108 7.39 3.26 -1.27
C CYS A 108 6.33 2.74 -2.25
N LYS A 109 6.33 3.27 -3.48
CA LYS A 109 5.50 2.72 -4.56
C LYS A 109 6.07 1.37 -4.96
N ILE A 110 5.24 0.33 -4.88
CA ILE A 110 5.65 -1.04 -5.22
C ILE A 110 5.08 -1.53 -6.55
N GLY A 111 4.04 -0.87 -7.06
CA GLY A 111 3.40 -1.27 -8.30
C GLY A 111 2.36 -0.26 -8.78
N HIS A 112 1.84 -0.48 -9.97
CA HIS A 112 0.63 0.19 -10.44
C HIS A 112 -0.08 -0.63 -11.52
N VAL A 113 -1.37 -0.37 -11.69
CA VAL A 113 -2.19 -0.93 -12.77
C VAL A 113 -2.78 0.21 -13.57
N VAL A 114 -2.71 0.13 -14.90
CA VAL A 114 -3.42 1.07 -15.78
C VAL A 114 -4.89 0.68 -15.82
N LEU A 115 -5.75 1.55 -15.31
CA LEU A 115 -7.21 1.35 -15.27
C LEU A 115 -7.87 1.75 -16.60
N GLY A 116 -7.31 2.75 -17.28
CA GLY A 116 -7.85 3.25 -18.53
C GLY A 116 -7.13 4.50 -19.00
N ARG A 117 -7.54 4.96 -20.19
CA ARG A 117 -7.02 6.17 -20.80
C ARG A 117 -8.19 6.99 -21.36
N ASP A 118 -8.17 8.28 -21.10
CA ASP A 118 -9.10 9.27 -21.65
C ASP A 118 -8.30 10.41 -22.28
N GLY A 119 -8.19 10.39 -23.62
CA GLY A 119 -7.34 11.32 -24.36
C GLY A 119 -5.85 11.25 -23.95
N ASP A 120 -5.34 12.34 -23.39
CA ASP A 120 -3.97 12.45 -22.86
C ASP A 120 -3.86 12.04 -21.39
N ARG A 121 -4.96 11.64 -20.75
CA ARG A 121 -5.01 11.23 -19.35
C ARG A 121 -4.96 9.72 -19.21
N VAL A 122 -4.14 9.24 -18.28
CA VAL A 122 -4.04 7.84 -17.90
C VAL A 122 -4.48 7.72 -16.45
N HIS A 123 -5.43 6.81 -16.21
CA HIS A 123 -5.93 6.50 -14.88
C HIS A 123 -5.16 5.30 -14.35
N LEU A 124 -4.57 5.45 -13.17
CA LEU A 124 -3.77 4.43 -12.53
C LEU A 124 -4.38 4.05 -11.18
N ASN A 125 -4.30 2.78 -10.82
CA ASN A 125 -4.29 2.36 -9.43
C ASN A 125 -2.84 2.15 -9.02
N GLU A 126 -2.29 3.04 -8.21
CA GLU A 126 -0.93 2.98 -7.71
C GLU A 126 -0.89 2.31 -6.34
N ILE A 127 0.00 1.34 -6.18
CA ILE A 127 0.08 0.48 -5.00
C ILE A 127 1.35 0.80 -4.24
N PHE A 128 1.20 1.00 -2.94
CA PHE A 128 2.24 1.43 -2.03
C PHE A 128 2.32 0.53 -0.81
N MET A 129 3.52 0.50 -0.22
CA MET A 129 3.73 0.06 1.15
C MET A 129 4.16 1.25 2.00
N SER A 130 3.90 1.20 3.31
CA SER A 130 4.43 2.16 4.29
C SER A 130 4.98 1.46 5.52
N THR A 131 5.92 2.11 6.20
CA THR A 131 6.46 1.69 7.50
C THR A 131 5.62 2.19 8.68
N PHE A 132 4.41 2.67 8.41
CA PHE A 132 3.48 3.24 9.37
C PHE A 132 2.04 2.85 9.04
N ASP A 133 1.14 2.99 10.03
CA ASP A 133 -0.31 2.91 9.87
C ASP A 133 -0.91 4.33 10.03
N ALA A 134 -1.82 4.69 9.14
CA ALA A 134 -2.42 6.01 9.07
C ALA A 134 -3.79 5.95 8.40
N ASP A 135 -4.65 6.91 8.67
CA ASP A 135 -5.81 7.15 7.79
C ASP A 135 -5.38 8.04 6.61
N ILE A 136 -5.87 7.72 5.41
CA ILE A 136 -5.53 8.43 4.17
C ILE A 136 -6.65 9.41 3.80
N ASP A 137 -6.30 10.69 3.61
CA ASP A 137 -7.19 11.73 3.09
C ASP A 137 -6.56 12.42 1.87
N LEU A 138 -7.09 12.07 0.69
CA LEU A 138 -6.64 12.61 -0.60
C LEU A 138 -7.36 13.90 -1.00
N THR A 139 -8.28 14.42 -0.17
CA THR A 139 -9.08 15.60 -0.52
C THR A 139 -8.32 16.92 -0.39
N GLY A 140 -7.09 16.89 0.14
CA GLY A 140 -6.26 18.08 0.35
C GLY A 140 -6.73 18.97 1.50
N LYS A 141 -7.66 18.49 2.33
CA LYS A 141 -8.23 19.25 3.47
C LYS A 141 -7.46 19.06 4.78
N THR A 142 -6.31 18.42 4.75
CA THR A 142 -5.53 18.14 5.95
C THR A 142 -4.80 19.40 6.42
N LYS A 143 -4.79 19.64 7.74
CA LYS A 143 -4.15 20.82 8.34
C LYS A 143 -2.64 20.87 8.12
N THR A 144 -2.02 19.71 7.89
CA THR A 144 -0.57 19.55 7.70
C THR A 144 -0.15 19.61 6.24
N GLY A 145 -1.10 19.59 5.30
CA GLY A 145 -0.83 19.39 3.87
C GLY A 145 -0.33 17.98 3.53
N GLU A 146 -0.26 17.06 4.50
CA GLU A 146 0.05 15.64 4.28
C GLU A 146 -1.24 14.85 4.07
N ILE A 147 -1.21 13.84 3.21
CA ILE A 147 -2.37 12.97 2.98
C ILE A 147 -2.56 11.90 4.08
N PHE A 148 -1.67 11.84 5.07
CA PHE A 148 -1.65 10.79 6.09
C PHE A 148 -1.93 11.37 7.48
N SER A 149 -2.89 10.76 8.18
CA SER A 149 -3.13 10.98 9.61
C SER A 149 -2.61 9.77 10.39
N LEU A 150 -1.38 9.87 10.90
CA LEU A 150 -0.69 8.76 11.58
C LEU A 150 -1.49 8.28 12.81
N LYS A 151 -1.75 6.98 12.89
CA LYS A 151 -2.36 6.35 14.08
C LYS A 151 -1.34 6.14 15.19
N ASP A 152 -0.09 5.85 14.81
CA ASP A 152 1.04 5.84 15.71
C ASP A 152 2.33 6.28 15.00
N ARG A 153 3.36 6.51 15.81
CA ARG A 153 4.66 7.02 15.36
C ARG A 153 5.81 6.07 15.72
N LYS A 154 5.54 4.77 15.83
CA LYS A 154 6.55 3.78 16.21
C LYS A 154 7.48 3.51 15.05
N ILE A 155 8.79 3.47 15.32
CA ILE A 155 9.80 3.06 14.34
C ILE A 155 9.46 1.66 13.83
N SER A 156 9.54 1.46 12.51
CA SER A 156 9.35 0.16 11.90
C SER A 156 10.28 -0.01 10.70
N HIS A 157 10.76 -1.24 10.55
CA HIS A 157 11.65 -1.68 9.47
C HIS A 157 10.95 -2.66 8.53
N GLU A 158 9.63 -2.80 8.68
CA GLU A 158 8.78 -3.70 7.94
C GLU A 158 7.55 -2.96 7.38
N PRO A 159 6.89 -3.48 6.33
CA PRO A 159 5.61 -2.95 5.89
C PRO A 159 4.56 -3.07 7.00
N ARG A 160 3.98 -1.94 7.42
CA ARG A 160 2.89 -1.88 8.41
C ARG A 160 1.52 -1.66 7.79
N MET A 161 1.49 -1.09 6.59
CA MET A 161 0.26 -0.88 5.82
C MET A 161 0.60 -0.98 4.34
N ILE A 162 -0.30 -1.61 3.59
CA ILE A 162 -0.32 -1.63 2.13
C ILE A 162 -1.60 -0.90 1.71
N TYR A 163 -1.48 -0.05 0.71
CA TYR A 163 -2.60 0.75 0.25
C TYR A 163 -2.50 0.99 -1.25
N GLY A 164 -3.66 1.20 -1.86
CA GLY A 164 -3.79 1.60 -3.25
C GLY A 164 -4.48 2.96 -3.34
N ILE A 165 -4.01 3.80 -4.25
CA ILE A 165 -4.60 5.11 -4.56
C ILE A 165 -4.86 5.21 -6.06
N ASN A 166 -6.02 5.75 -6.41
CA ASN A 166 -6.38 6.02 -7.78
C ASN A 166 -5.83 7.41 -8.16
N THR A 167 -4.94 7.46 -9.14
CA THR A 167 -4.35 8.69 -9.66
C THR A 167 -4.67 8.91 -11.11
N ILE A 168 -4.61 10.18 -11.51
CA ILE A 168 -4.71 10.63 -12.90
C ILE A 168 -3.35 11.19 -13.26
N CYS A 169 -2.80 10.70 -14.37
CA CYS A 169 -1.56 11.20 -14.95
C CYS A 169 -1.82 11.76 -16.34
N LYS A 170 -1.01 12.72 -16.78
CA LYS A 170 -0.94 13.18 -18.16
C LYS A 170 0.20 12.47 -18.88
N VAL A 171 -0.01 12.09 -20.13
CA VAL A 171 1.08 11.67 -21.02
C VAL A 171 1.81 12.92 -21.50
N GLU A 172 3.06 13.08 -21.10
CA GLU A 172 3.94 14.14 -21.60
C GLU A 172 5.02 13.52 -22.48
N THR A 173 5.23 14.08 -23.67
CA THR A 173 6.36 13.71 -24.53
C THR A 173 7.44 14.77 -24.43
N ILE A 174 8.61 14.41 -23.92
CA ILE A 174 9.78 15.29 -23.81
C ILE A 174 10.95 14.61 -24.51
N GLY A 175 11.56 15.29 -25.49
CA GLY A 175 12.68 14.74 -26.25
C GLY A 175 12.34 13.43 -26.98
N GLY A 176 11.10 13.27 -27.44
CA GLY A 176 10.62 12.03 -28.10
C GLY A 176 10.30 10.88 -27.14
N GLN A 177 10.47 11.06 -25.83
CA GLN A 177 10.14 10.05 -24.82
C GLN A 177 8.85 10.42 -24.08
N SER A 178 7.91 9.50 -24.04
CA SER A 178 6.65 9.66 -23.30
C SER A 178 6.84 9.27 -21.83
N ARG A 179 6.41 10.15 -20.92
CA ARG A 179 6.37 9.94 -19.46
C ARG A 179 4.98 10.24 -18.92
N LEU A 180 4.67 9.67 -17.76
CA LEU A 180 3.46 9.99 -17.02
C LEU A 180 3.77 11.07 -15.99
N ALA A 181 3.14 12.23 -16.14
CA ALA A 181 3.21 13.33 -15.18
C ALA A 181 1.96 13.28 -14.28
N PRO A 182 2.09 13.26 -12.94
CA PRO A 182 0.94 13.22 -12.05
C PRO A 182 0.12 14.51 -12.16
N LEU A 183 -1.19 14.37 -12.39
CA LEU A 183 -2.15 15.48 -12.36
C LEU A 183 -2.87 15.60 -11.03
N GLY A 184 -3.10 14.47 -10.34
CA GLY A 184 -3.75 14.43 -9.04
C GLY A 184 -4.42 13.09 -8.75
N PHE A 185 -5.26 13.07 -7.73
CA PHE A 185 -6.03 11.89 -7.31
C PHE A 185 -7.37 11.82 -8.05
N ASN A 186 -7.79 10.61 -8.42
CA ASN A 186 -9.13 10.36 -8.94
C ASN A 186 -10.11 10.15 -7.78
N LEU A 187 -10.62 11.24 -7.21
CA LEU A 187 -11.50 11.19 -6.02
C LEU A 187 -12.86 10.49 -6.28
N GLN A 188 -13.21 10.21 -7.53
CA GLN A 188 -14.45 9.53 -7.91
C GLN A 188 -14.33 8.00 -7.88
N GLN A 189 -13.12 7.45 -7.73
CA GLN A 189 -12.87 6.00 -7.68
C GLN A 189 -12.45 5.55 -6.28
N GLY A 190 -13.02 4.44 -5.82
CA GLY A 190 -12.82 3.95 -4.46
C GLY A 190 -13.45 4.88 -3.41
N ASP A 191 -12.93 4.84 -2.18
CA ASP A 191 -13.30 5.81 -1.15
C ASP A 191 -12.46 7.08 -1.31
N ARG A 192 -13.02 8.08 -2.01
CA ARG A 192 -12.39 9.39 -2.25
C ARG A 192 -10.96 9.26 -2.80
N GLY A 193 -10.76 8.36 -3.76
CA GLY A 193 -9.48 8.08 -4.41
C GLY A 193 -8.65 6.99 -3.74
N VAL A 194 -8.99 6.52 -2.55
CA VAL A 194 -8.34 5.35 -1.93
C VAL A 194 -9.00 4.09 -2.48
N SER A 195 -8.24 3.23 -3.17
CA SER A 195 -8.78 1.98 -3.70
C SER A 195 -8.89 0.91 -2.63
N PHE A 196 -7.87 0.79 -1.77
CA PHE A 196 -7.86 -0.09 -0.61
C PHE A 196 -6.80 0.37 0.37
N GLN A 197 -6.93 -0.04 1.63
CA GLN A 197 -5.94 0.17 2.68
C GLN A 197 -6.07 -0.96 3.70
N THR A 198 -4.96 -1.64 4.00
CA THR A 198 -4.97 -2.75 4.98
C THR A 198 -3.60 -2.96 5.61
N ASN A 199 -3.59 -3.48 6.84
CA ASN A 199 -2.39 -4.00 7.50
C ASN A 199 -2.26 -5.53 7.34
N ASN A 200 -3.26 -6.18 6.74
CA ASN A 200 -3.28 -7.61 6.49
C ASN A 200 -2.71 -7.92 5.10
N LYS A 201 -1.57 -8.63 5.08
CA LYS A 201 -0.87 -8.99 3.83
C LYS A 201 -1.71 -9.86 2.89
N VAL A 202 -2.59 -10.71 3.42
CA VAL A 202 -3.45 -11.57 2.61
C VAL A 202 -4.55 -10.75 1.93
N GLU A 203 -5.16 -9.82 2.67
CA GLU A 203 -6.12 -8.88 2.08
C GLU A 203 -5.45 -8.03 1.01
N ALA A 204 -4.28 -7.47 1.31
CA ALA A 204 -3.49 -6.70 0.34
C ALA A 204 -3.20 -7.53 -0.93
N PHE A 205 -2.85 -8.81 -0.78
CA PHE A 205 -2.64 -9.68 -1.93
C PHE A 205 -3.91 -9.83 -2.79
N TYR A 206 -5.08 -10.09 -2.17
CA TYR A 206 -6.34 -10.18 -2.91
C TYR A 206 -6.70 -8.86 -3.61
N GLU A 207 -6.50 -7.72 -2.96
CA GLU A 207 -6.74 -6.41 -3.56
C GLU A 207 -5.83 -6.16 -4.78
N ILE A 208 -4.54 -6.49 -4.66
CA ILE A 208 -3.57 -6.34 -5.76
C ILE A 208 -3.91 -7.29 -6.91
N VAL A 209 -4.28 -8.54 -6.63
CA VAL A 209 -4.67 -9.51 -7.67
C VAL A 209 -5.98 -9.07 -8.34
N ALA A 210 -6.97 -8.61 -7.57
CA ALA A 210 -8.23 -8.10 -8.10
C ALA A 210 -7.97 -6.92 -9.04
N ALA A 211 -7.21 -5.92 -8.60
CA ALA A 211 -6.85 -4.77 -9.40
C ALA A 211 -6.07 -5.17 -10.67
N SER A 212 -5.11 -6.08 -10.56
CA SER A 212 -4.24 -6.46 -11.68
C SER A 212 -4.88 -7.41 -12.69
N THR A 213 -5.94 -8.14 -12.31
CA THR A 213 -6.63 -9.10 -13.21
C THR A 213 -8.01 -8.62 -13.66
N GLY A 214 -8.61 -7.68 -12.94
CA GLY A 214 -10.01 -7.26 -13.16
C GLY A 214 -11.05 -8.25 -12.62
N ARG A 215 -10.64 -9.26 -11.83
CA ARG A 215 -11.55 -10.21 -11.17
C ARG A 215 -11.99 -9.68 -9.82
N SER A 216 -13.17 -10.10 -9.35
CA SER A 216 -13.61 -9.75 -7.99
C SER A 216 -12.83 -10.53 -6.93
N ILE A 217 -12.75 -10.00 -5.71
CA ILE A 217 -12.10 -10.68 -4.58
C ILE A 217 -12.83 -11.99 -4.26
N GLU A 218 -14.15 -12.03 -4.39
CA GLU A 218 -14.98 -13.20 -4.17
C GLU A 218 -14.63 -14.32 -5.16
N GLU A 219 -14.48 -13.98 -6.45
CA GLU A 219 -14.07 -14.93 -7.49
C GLU A 219 -12.68 -15.51 -7.21
N LEU A 220 -11.74 -14.65 -6.78
CA LEU A 220 -10.38 -15.06 -6.45
C LEU A 220 -10.35 -15.99 -5.23
N LYS A 221 -11.10 -15.67 -4.17
CA LYS A 221 -11.23 -16.51 -2.98
C LYS A 221 -11.87 -17.86 -3.32
N ALA A 222 -12.93 -17.87 -4.13
CA ALA A 222 -13.58 -19.10 -4.57
C ALA A 222 -12.64 -19.97 -5.41
N ALA A 223 -11.86 -19.38 -6.31
CA ALA A 223 -10.85 -20.10 -7.09
C ALA A 223 -9.74 -20.69 -6.20
N ALA A 224 -9.26 -19.95 -5.20
CA ALA A 224 -8.27 -20.43 -4.25
C ALA A 224 -8.79 -21.63 -3.44
N ALA A 225 -10.04 -21.57 -2.97
CA ALA A 225 -10.68 -22.67 -2.24
C ALA A 225 -10.80 -23.94 -3.09
N ARG A 226 -11.23 -23.81 -4.35
CA ARG A 226 -11.29 -24.95 -5.30
C ARG A 226 -9.92 -25.59 -5.53
N ASN A 227 -8.89 -24.77 -5.73
CA ASN A 227 -7.53 -25.26 -5.95
C ASN A 227 -6.93 -25.93 -4.71
N ALA A 228 -7.30 -25.47 -3.51
CA ALA A 228 -6.89 -26.09 -2.26
C ALA A 228 -7.55 -27.47 -2.09
N ALA A 229 -8.85 -27.59 -2.38
CA ALA A 229 -9.59 -28.84 -2.32
C ALA A 229 -9.12 -29.88 -3.36
N ALA A 230 -8.63 -29.44 -4.52
CA ALA A 230 -8.09 -30.33 -5.54
C ALA A 230 -6.69 -30.88 -5.20
N ARG A 231 -6.02 -30.32 -4.17
CA ARG A 231 -4.67 -30.72 -3.74
C ARG A 231 -4.67 -31.51 -2.42
N SER A 232 -5.83 -31.61 -1.76
CA SER A 232 -6.06 -32.42 -0.57
C SER A 232 -6.60 -33.79 -0.96
#